data_AF-A0A838H9R1-F1
#
_entry.id   AF-A0A838H9R1-F1
#
_cell.length_a   1.000
_cell.length_b   1.000
_cell.length_c   1.000
_cell.angle_alpha   90.00
_cell.angle_beta   90.00
_cell.angle_gamma   90.00
#
_symmetry.space_group_name_H-M   'P 1'
#
loop_
_entity.id
_entity.type
_entity.pdbx_description
1 polymer ?
#
loop_
_entity_poly.entity_id
_entity_poly.type
_entity_poly.pdbx_seq_one_letter_code
_entity_poly.pdbx_strand_id
1 'polypeptide(L)'
;MVEEGVAVKHAYEIVQTESGPVYRVGVRGTQLMREPLIFRGTAFTLDQRAELGLTGLLPTGVSTLEAQTTRVYAQYLRQGDDLSKNVYLTALRDRNEVLFYRLLSEHLDEMLPIIYTPTIGQAIERYSHEYRRPRGVFLSIDHQGQIEQALGNFGRSADAVDLIVATDSEGILGIGDWGVGGVEISIGKLTVYIAAAGIHPRRVLPVVL
;
A
#
# COMPACT_ATOMS: atom_id res chain seq x y z
N MET A 1 -10.66 39.71 -1.53
CA MET A 1 -9.55 39.14 -2.31
C MET A 1 -8.58 38.55 -1.32
N VAL A 2 -8.52 37.23 -1.25
CA VAL A 2 -7.57 36.49 -0.42
C VAL A 2 -6.75 35.69 -1.41
N GLU A 3 -5.45 35.98 -1.49
CA GLU A 3 -4.52 35.22 -2.33
C GLU A 3 -4.50 33.77 -1.84
N GLU A 4 -4.90 32.86 -2.74
CA GLU A 4 -4.80 31.42 -2.54
C GLU A 4 -3.33 31.04 -2.40
N GLY A 5 -2.96 30.64 -1.18
CA GLY A 5 -1.70 29.94 -0.94
C GLY A 5 -1.64 28.69 -1.80
N VAL A 6 -0.54 28.54 -2.54
CA VAL A 6 -0.24 27.44 -3.47
C VAL A 6 -0.74 26.11 -2.91
N ALA A 7 -1.83 25.59 -3.48
CA ALA A 7 -2.36 24.28 -3.13
C ALA A 7 -1.30 23.22 -3.43
N VAL A 8 -0.88 22.46 -2.41
CA VAL A 8 0.02 21.34 -2.61
C VAL A 8 -0.75 20.29 -3.42
N LYS A 9 -0.36 20.11 -4.69
CA LYS A 9 -1.09 19.31 -5.70
C LYS A 9 -1.14 17.81 -5.38
N HIS A 10 -0.39 17.37 -4.36
CA HIS A 10 -0.27 15.98 -3.90
C HIS A 10 -0.26 15.90 -2.37
N ALA A 11 -0.57 14.74 -1.79
CA ALA A 11 -0.51 14.57 -0.33
C ALA A 11 0.90 14.80 0.25
N TYR A 12 1.93 14.51 -0.53
CA TYR A 12 3.33 14.72 -0.19
C TYR A 12 4.23 14.71 -1.42
N GLU A 13 5.46 15.22 -1.23
CA GLU A 13 6.56 15.19 -2.19
C GLU A 13 7.80 14.57 -1.54
N ILE A 14 8.58 13.82 -2.32
CA ILE A 14 9.86 13.27 -1.88
C ILE A 14 10.95 14.20 -2.40
N VAL A 15 11.73 14.78 -1.49
CA VAL A 15 12.78 15.73 -1.80
C VAL A 15 14.12 15.13 -1.40
N GLN A 16 15.09 15.17 -2.31
CA GLN A 16 16.45 14.73 -2.01
C GLN A 16 17.18 15.81 -1.20
N THR A 17 17.77 15.42 -0.08
CA THR A 17 18.64 16.27 0.74
C THR A 17 20.01 15.62 0.89
N GLU A 18 21.00 16.37 1.39
CA GLU A 18 22.33 15.81 1.70
C GLU A 18 22.26 14.61 2.66
N SER A 19 21.28 14.61 3.56
CA SER A 19 21.00 13.53 4.51
C SER A 19 20.11 12.39 3.96
N GLY A 20 19.74 12.43 2.68
CA GLY A 20 18.85 11.45 2.04
C GLY A 20 17.45 12.00 1.71
N PRO A 21 16.52 11.14 1.26
CA PRO A 21 15.19 11.55 0.87
C PRO A 21 14.34 11.95 2.08
N VAL A 22 13.70 13.12 2.01
CA VAL A 22 12.74 13.61 3.01
C VAL A 22 11.36 13.78 2.39
N TYR A 23 10.32 13.53 3.19
CA TYR A 23 8.93 13.69 2.76
C TYR A 23 8.41 15.06 3.18
N ARG A 24 8.12 15.93 2.21
CA ARG A 24 7.37 17.17 2.44
C ARG A 24 5.89 16.85 2.42
N VAL A 25 5.25 16.92 3.59
CA VAL A 25 3.83 16.57 3.75
C VAL A 25 2.96 17.79 3.47
N GLY A 26 2.09 17.69 2.47
CA GLY A 26 1.16 18.75 2.08
C GLY A 26 -0.20 18.69 2.80
N VAL A 27 -0.55 17.55 3.40
CA VAL A 27 -1.86 17.32 4.04
C VAL A 27 -1.77 17.32 5.56
N ARG A 28 -2.91 17.53 6.25
CA ARG A 28 -2.98 17.67 7.71
C ARG A 28 -4.15 16.88 8.30
N GLY A 29 -4.11 16.66 9.61
CA GLY A 29 -5.19 16.04 10.38
C GLY A 29 -5.66 14.70 9.82
N THR A 30 -6.98 14.54 9.68
CA THR A 30 -7.60 13.29 9.22
C THR A 30 -7.24 12.94 7.78
N GLN A 31 -6.91 13.92 6.93
CA GLN A 31 -6.45 13.66 5.57
C GLN A 31 -5.10 12.94 5.60
N LEU A 32 -4.15 13.42 6.41
CA LEU A 32 -2.86 12.74 6.62
C LEU A 32 -3.04 11.30 7.15
N MET A 33 -3.98 11.08 8.08
CA MET A 33 -4.25 9.75 8.62
C MET A 33 -4.76 8.75 7.58
N ARG A 34 -5.30 9.24 6.46
CA ARG A 34 -5.80 8.40 5.36
C ARG A 34 -4.75 8.09 4.31
N GLU A 35 -3.53 8.64 4.43
CA GLU A 35 -2.44 8.48 3.47
C GLU A 35 -1.43 7.42 3.95
N PRO A 36 -1.53 6.15 3.48
CA PRO A 36 -0.81 5.03 4.09
C PRO A 36 0.72 5.14 3.96
N LEU A 37 1.20 5.85 2.93
CA LEU A 37 2.62 5.99 2.60
C LEU A 37 3.36 7.00 3.48
N ILE A 38 2.62 7.88 4.17
CA ILE A 38 3.21 8.93 5.01
C ILE A 38 2.67 8.91 6.44
N PHE A 39 1.62 8.13 6.70
CA PHE A 39 1.09 7.96 8.05
C PHE A 39 1.99 7.05 8.89
N ARG A 40 2.62 7.62 9.93
CA ARG A 40 3.54 6.90 10.83
C ARG A 40 2.89 6.46 12.16
N GLY A 41 1.57 6.53 12.25
CA GLY A 41 0.85 6.15 13.47
C GLY A 41 1.30 6.95 14.68
N THR A 42 1.61 6.25 15.78
CA THR A 42 2.01 6.89 17.05
C THR A 42 3.49 7.31 17.10
N ALA A 43 4.24 7.13 16.01
CA ALA A 43 5.64 7.57 15.89
C ALA A 43 5.80 9.05 15.55
N PHE A 44 4.71 9.77 15.25
CA PHE A 44 4.77 11.22 15.21
C PHE A 44 5.09 11.75 16.62
N THR A 45 6.14 12.57 16.75
CA THR A 45 6.47 13.29 17.98
C THR A 45 5.37 14.29 18.34
N LEU A 46 5.35 14.79 19.57
CA LEU A 46 4.34 15.78 19.98
C LEU A 46 4.41 17.05 19.11
N ASP A 47 5.62 17.52 18.80
CA ASP A 47 5.83 18.69 17.92
C ASP A 47 5.32 18.42 16.50
N GLN A 48 5.66 17.26 15.93
CA GLN A 48 5.15 16.85 14.62
C GLN A 48 3.62 16.75 14.63
N ARG A 49 3.01 16.30 15.73
CA ARG A 49 1.55 16.24 15.83
C ARG A 49 0.92 17.63 15.86
N ALA A 50 1.55 18.59 16.55
CA ALA A 50 1.09 19.98 16.53
C ALA A 50 1.17 20.56 15.11
N GLU A 51 2.31 20.41 14.44
CA GLU A 51 2.54 20.91 13.08
C GLU A 51 1.64 20.23 12.03
N LEU A 52 1.39 18.93 12.19
CA LEU A 52 0.61 18.13 11.25
C LEU A 52 -0.90 18.11 11.56
N GLY A 53 -1.35 18.82 12.60
CA GLY A 53 -2.76 18.86 13.01
C GLY A 53 -3.29 17.53 13.54
N LEU A 54 -2.44 16.73 14.19
CA LEU A 54 -2.76 15.42 14.77
C LEU A 54 -3.02 15.48 16.28
N THR A 55 -2.87 16.64 16.91
CA THR A 55 -3.19 16.84 18.33
C THR A 55 -4.65 16.45 18.59
N GLY A 56 -4.87 15.54 19.55
CA GLY A 56 -6.20 15.00 19.87
C GLY A 56 -6.69 13.88 18.92
N LEU A 57 -6.00 13.63 17.80
CA LEU A 57 -6.35 12.56 16.87
C LEU A 57 -5.58 11.26 17.11
N LEU A 58 -4.55 11.30 17.96
CA LEU A 58 -3.72 10.16 18.36
C LEU A 58 -3.59 10.12 19.89
N PRO A 59 -3.48 8.91 20.50
CA PRO A 59 -3.18 8.77 21.93
C PRO A 59 -1.89 9.51 22.31
N THR A 60 -1.81 10.11 23.51
CA THR A 60 -0.67 10.94 23.94
C THR A 60 0.68 10.21 23.93
N GLY A 61 0.68 8.89 24.11
CA GLY A 61 1.87 8.06 23.99
C GLY A 61 2.52 8.18 22.61
N VAL A 62 3.82 8.49 22.59
CA VAL A 62 4.67 8.40 21.40
C VAL A 62 5.37 7.06 21.44
N SER A 63 5.32 6.28 20.34
CA SER A 63 6.03 5.00 20.24
C SER A 63 6.93 4.98 19.02
N THR A 64 8.13 4.41 19.16
CA THR A 64 9.07 4.27 18.05
C THR A 64 8.47 3.39 16.95
N LEU A 65 8.95 3.54 15.71
CA LEU A 65 8.51 2.68 14.62
C LEU A 65 8.78 1.21 14.95
N GLU A 66 9.92 0.90 15.57
CA GLU A 66 10.28 -0.42 16.08
C GLU A 66 9.23 -0.99 17.05
N ALA A 67 8.82 -0.23 18.07
CA ALA A 67 7.80 -0.69 19.02
C ALA A 67 6.44 -0.94 18.33
N GLN A 68 6.10 -0.13 17.33
CA GLN A 68 4.93 -0.39 16.51
C GLN A 68 5.08 -1.67 15.68
N THR A 69 6.25 -1.92 15.10
CA THR A 69 6.57 -3.14 14.34
C THR A 69 6.44 -4.38 15.22
N THR A 70 7.04 -4.38 16.42
CA THR A 70 6.90 -5.48 17.38
C THR A 70 5.43 -5.78 17.70
N ARG A 71 4.61 -4.74 17.91
CA ARG A 71 3.18 -4.90 18.19
C ARG A 71 2.43 -5.53 17.02
N VAL A 72 2.69 -5.08 15.79
CA VAL A 72 2.00 -5.63 14.61
C VAL A 72 2.50 -7.03 14.25
N TYR A 73 3.76 -7.36 14.53
CA TYR A 73 4.29 -8.70 14.41
C TYR A 73 3.63 -9.66 15.40
N ALA A 74 3.50 -9.27 16.67
CA ALA A 74 2.78 -10.06 17.66
C ALA A 74 1.30 -10.26 17.28
N GLN A 75 0.66 -9.29 16.63
CA GLN A 75 -0.70 -9.42 16.09
C GLN A 75 -0.75 -10.40 14.90
N TYR A 76 0.25 -10.38 14.03
CA TYR A 76 0.41 -11.32 12.92
C TYR A 76 0.57 -12.76 13.42
N LEU A 77 1.41 -12.99 14.43
CA LEU A 77 1.63 -14.32 15.02
C LEU A 77 0.37 -14.90 15.70
N ARG A 78 -0.60 -14.06 16.07
CA ARG A 78 -1.87 -14.50 16.67
C ARG A 78 -2.94 -14.90 15.65
N GLN A 79 -2.70 -14.70 14.35
CA GLN A 79 -3.65 -15.11 13.32
C GLN A 79 -3.72 -16.64 13.25
N GLY A 80 -4.93 -17.18 13.05
CA GLY A 80 -5.19 -18.62 13.18
C GLY A 80 -4.66 -19.46 12.02
N ASP A 81 -4.62 -18.89 10.81
CA ASP A 81 -4.15 -19.56 9.60
C ASP A 81 -3.48 -18.57 8.63
N ASP A 82 -2.87 -19.10 7.58
CA ASP A 82 -2.11 -18.31 6.61
C ASP A 82 -2.98 -17.34 5.82
N LEU A 83 -4.23 -17.71 5.51
CA LEU A 83 -5.17 -16.80 4.87
C LEU A 83 -5.47 -15.61 5.78
N SER A 84 -5.73 -15.84 7.05
CA SER A 84 -5.96 -14.81 8.08
C SER A 84 -4.74 -13.90 8.25
N LYS A 85 -3.53 -14.48 8.19
CA LYS A 85 -2.27 -13.70 8.13
C LYS A 85 -2.22 -12.81 6.89
N ASN A 86 -2.59 -13.33 5.71
CA ASN A 86 -2.66 -12.54 4.48
C ASN A 86 -3.69 -11.40 4.60
N VAL A 87 -4.89 -11.68 5.13
CA VAL A 87 -5.92 -10.67 5.41
C VAL A 87 -5.36 -9.56 6.30
N TYR A 88 -4.71 -9.95 7.39
CA TYR A 88 -4.14 -9.03 8.36
C TYR A 88 -3.05 -8.14 7.75
N LEU A 89 -2.14 -8.73 6.96
CA LEU A 89 -1.08 -8.00 6.27
C LEU A 89 -1.63 -7.04 5.22
N THR A 90 -2.64 -7.45 4.45
CA THR A 90 -3.34 -6.59 3.48
C THR A 90 -4.00 -5.39 4.17
N ALA A 91 -4.70 -5.62 5.29
CA ALA A 91 -5.29 -4.55 6.08
C ALA A 91 -4.23 -3.61 6.70
N LEU A 92 -3.07 -4.14 7.09
CA LEU A 92 -1.95 -3.33 7.56
C LEU A 92 -1.39 -2.44 6.44
N ARG A 93 -1.21 -2.96 5.23
CA ARG A 93 -0.77 -2.18 4.06
C ARG A 93 -1.75 -1.06 3.73
N ASP A 94 -3.06 -1.31 3.84
CA ASP A 94 -4.10 -0.33 3.57
C ASP A 94 -4.17 0.83 4.54
N ARG A 95 -3.83 0.60 5.81
CA ARG A 95 -3.84 1.65 6.85
C ARG A 95 -2.49 2.33 7.04
N ASN A 96 -1.39 1.61 6.84
CA ASN A 96 -0.04 2.08 7.14
C ASN A 96 1.00 1.28 6.33
N GLU A 97 1.30 1.78 5.15
CA GLU A 97 2.20 1.15 4.19
C GLU A 97 3.67 1.25 4.65
N VAL A 98 4.01 2.30 5.42
CA VAL A 98 5.33 2.43 6.09
C VAL A 98 5.56 1.26 7.05
N LEU A 99 4.58 0.98 7.91
CA LEU A 99 4.69 -0.09 8.91
C LEU A 99 4.60 -1.48 8.26
N PHE A 100 3.80 -1.63 7.21
CA PHE A 100 3.73 -2.85 6.43
C PHE A 100 5.09 -3.23 5.82
N TYR A 101 5.74 -2.32 5.08
CA TYR A 101 7.03 -2.62 4.48
C TYR A 101 8.16 -2.70 5.50
N ARG A 102 8.08 -1.95 6.61
CA ARG A 102 9.02 -2.13 7.72
C ARG A 102 8.95 -3.55 8.29
N LEU A 103 7.74 -4.02 8.61
CA LEU A 103 7.51 -5.38 9.11
C LEU A 103 7.98 -6.43 8.10
N LEU A 104 7.61 -6.28 6.83
CA LEU A 104 7.98 -7.21 5.78
C LEU A 104 9.49 -7.27 5.55
N SER A 105 10.20 -6.14 5.67
CA SER A 105 11.67 -6.10 5.55
C SER A 105 12.40 -6.83 6.68
N GLU A 106 11.80 -6.91 7.88
CA GLU A 106 12.39 -7.60 9.04
C GLU A 106 12.07 -9.11 9.04
N HIS A 107 11.00 -9.53 8.36
CA HIS A 107 10.47 -10.90 8.39
C HIS A 107 10.15 -11.44 6.98
N LEU A 108 10.94 -11.05 5.97
CA LEU A 108 10.62 -11.33 4.57
C LEU A 108 10.47 -12.82 4.30
N ASP A 109 11.42 -13.65 4.74
CA ASP A 109 11.42 -15.10 4.50
C ASP A 109 10.16 -15.78 5.08
N GLU A 110 9.71 -15.35 6.25
CA GLU A 110 8.51 -15.87 6.92
C GLU A 110 7.23 -15.40 6.22
N MET A 111 7.19 -14.14 5.78
CA MET A 111 5.97 -13.52 5.25
C MET A 111 5.82 -13.69 3.74
N LEU A 112 6.89 -13.98 3.00
CA LEU A 112 6.86 -14.23 1.56
C LEU A 112 5.81 -15.28 1.16
N PRO A 113 5.73 -16.47 1.80
CA PRO A 113 4.72 -17.45 1.45
C PRO A 113 3.27 -17.00 1.73
N ILE A 114 3.10 -16.02 2.62
CA ILE A 114 1.79 -15.46 3.00
C ILE A 114 1.31 -14.40 2.00
N ILE A 115 2.21 -13.52 1.53
CA ILE A 115 1.86 -12.43 0.59
C ILE A 115 1.94 -12.86 -0.87
N TYR A 116 2.50 -14.03 -1.14
CA TYR A 116 2.65 -14.61 -2.46
C TYR A 116 2.27 -16.11 -2.42
N THR A 117 2.99 -16.98 -3.12
CA THR A 117 2.70 -18.42 -3.16
C THR A 117 3.10 -19.12 -1.86
N PRO A 118 2.27 -20.04 -1.32
CA PRO A 118 1.01 -20.56 -1.91
C PRO A 118 -0.25 -19.80 -1.47
N THR A 119 -0.20 -19.01 -0.40
CA THR A 119 -1.39 -18.43 0.26
C THR A 119 -2.20 -17.50 -0.64
N ILE A 120 -1.54 -16.78 -1.56
CA ILE A 120 -2.21 -15.87 -2.50
C ILE A 120 -3.23 -16.60 -3.38
N GLY A 121 -3.01 -17.89 -3.69
CA GLY A 121 -3.98 -18.71 -4.42
C GLY A 121 -5.32 -18.77 -3.69
N GLN A 122 -5.31 -19.09 -2.40
CA GLN A 122 -6.53 -19.11 -1.57
C GLN A 122 -7.19 -17.73 -1.45
N ALA A 123 -6.38 -16.66 -1.41
CA ALA A 123 -6.90 -15.29 -1.38
C ALA A 123 -7.63 -14.93 -2.70
N ILE A 124 -7.11 -15.38 -3.84
CA ILE A 124 -7.71 -15.22 -5.17
C ILE A 124 -9.01 -16.01 -5.28
N GLU A 125 -9.01 -17.27 -4.85
CA GLU A 125 -10.21 -18.12 -4.86
C GLU A 125 -11.37 -17.51 -4.05
N ARG A 126 -11.04 -16.77 -3.00
CA ARG A 126 -12.01 -16.09 -2.13
C ARG A 126 -12.22 -14.61 -2.45
N TYR A 127 -11.58 -14.07 -3.48
CA TYR A 127 -11.53 -12.62 -3.74
C TYR A 127 -12.93 -11.98 -3.79
N SER A 128 -13.85 -12.59 -4.52
CA SER A 128 -15.22 -12.08 -4.67
C SER A 128 -16.06 -12.18 -3.39
N HIS A 129 -15.81 -13.20 -2.57
CA HIS A 129 -16.53 -13.39 -1.30
C HIS A 129 -16.06 -12.43 -0.22
N GLU A 130 -14.75 -12.17 -0.19
CA GLU A 130 -14.09 -11.36 0.82
C GLU A 130 -13.98 -9.88 0.45
N TYR A 131 -14.42 -9.51 -0.75
CA TYR A 131 -14.18 -8.23 -1.44
C TYR A 131 -13.81 -7.07 -0.50
N ARG A 132 -12.55 -6.63 -0.59
CA ARG A 132 -11.95 -5.60 0.27
C ARG A 132 -11.69 -4.34 -0.54
N ARG A 133 -10.98 -3.38 0.07
CA ARG A 133 -10.56 -2.17 -0.61
C ARG A 133 -9.80 -2.54 -1.90
N PRO A 134 -10.31 -2.16 -3.09
CA PRO A 134 -9.66 -2.52 -4.34
C PRO A 134 -8.33 -1.79 -4.49
N ARG A 135 -7.37 -2.45 -5.13
CA ARG A 135 -6.08 -1.87 -5.54
C ARG A 135 -5.75 -2.27 -6.97
N GLY A 136 -5.21 -1.30 -7.70
CA GLY A 136 -4.86 -1.47 -9.11
C GLY A 136 -5.90 -0.90 -10.06
N VAL A 137 -5.61 -1.06 -11.35
CA VAL A 137 -6.47 -0.61 -12.45
C VAL A 137 -7.11 -1.84 -13.09
N PHE A 138 -8.42 -1.82 -13.23
CA PHE A 138 -9.22 -2.86 -13.84
C PHE A 138 -9.58 -2.39 -15.24
N LEU A 139 -9.00 -3.02 -16.26
CA LEU A 139 -9.31 -2.76 -17.66
C LEU A 139 -10.30 -3.81 -18.13
N SER A 140 -11.05 -3.51 -19.19
CA SER A 140 -12.05 -4.41 -19.75
C SER A 140 -12.03 -4.33 -21.26
N ILE A 141 -12.11 -5.50 -21.90
CA ILE A 141 -12.19 -5.63 -23.36
C ILE A 141 -13.44 -4.95 -23.95
N ASP A 142 -14.51 -4.82 -23.16
CA ASP A 142 -15.77 -4.18 -23.55
C ASP A 142 -15.66 -2.64 -23.57
N HIS A 143 -14.62 -2.09 -22.95
CA HIS A 143 -14.44 -0.66 -22.72
C HIS A 143 -13.03 -0.17 -23.08
N GLN A 144 -12.46 -0.67 -24.18
CA GLN A 144 -11.10 -0.32 -24.65
C GLN A 144 -10.85 1.20 -24.80
N GLY A 145 -11.88 1.97 -25.19
CA GLY A 145 -11.79 3.43 -25.28
C GLY A 145 -11.58 4.15 -23.94
N GLN A 146 -11.75 3.47 -22.81
CA GLN A 146 -11.60 4.03 -21.46
C GLN A 146 -10.23 3.73 -20.83
N ILE A 147 -9.31 3.03 -21.52
CA ILE A 147 -8.02 2.62 -20.94
C ILE A 147 -7.23 3.83 -20.44
N GLU A 148 -7.11 4.89 -21.25
CA GLU A 148 -6.39 6.11 -20.86
C GLU A 148 -7.02 6.78 -19.63
N GLN A 149 -8.35 6.87 -19.61
CA GLN A 149 -9.08 7.42 -18.46
C GLN A 149 -8.89 6.57 -17.21
N ALA A 150 -8.95 5.23 -17.32
CA ALA A 150 -8.79 4.31 -16.21
C ALA A 150 -7.39 4.42 -15.58
N LEU A 151 -6.34 4.50 -16.42
CA LEU A 151 -4.97 4.74 -15.97
C LEU A 151 -4.82 6.13 -15.32
N GLY A 152 -5.41 7.18 -15.91
CA GLY A 152 -5.41 8.52 -15.35
C GLY A 152 -6.13 8.63 -13.99
N ASN A 153 -7.24 7.91 -13.83
CA ASN A 153 -8.02 7.87 -12.58
C ASN A 153 -7.25 7.26 -11.40
N PHE A 154 -6.21 6.45 -11.65
CA PHE A 154 -5.34 5.94 -10.59
C PHE A 154 -4.58 7.06 -9.85
N GLY A 155 -4.55 8.27 -10.42
CA GLY A 155 -4.05 9.47 -9.74
C GLY A 155 -2.53 9.55 -9.68
N ARG A 156 -1.82 8.90 -10.60
CA ARG A 156 -0.37 9.01 -10.77
C ARG A 156 -0.04 9.62 -12.12
N SER A 157 0.90 10.55 -12.13
CA SER A 157 1.45 11.11 -13.36
C SER A 157 2.31 10.07 -14.08
N ALA A 158 2.48 10.23 -15.40
CA ALA A 158 3.21 9.27 -16.23
C ALA A 158 4.68 9.10 -15.81
N ASP A 159 5.32 10.16 -15.31
CA ASP A 159 6.69 10.17 -14.77
C ASP A 159 6.82 9.54 -13.37
N ALA A 160 5.68 9.25 -12.72
CA ALA A 160 5.64 8.68 -11.38
C ALA A 160 5.56 7.15 -11.38
N VAL A 161 5.40 6.46 -12.52
CA VAL A 161 5.28 4.99 -12.61
C VAL A 161 6.43 4.42 -13.43
N ASP A 162 7.20 3.49 -12.84
CA ASP A 162 8.31 2.78 -13.51
C ASP A 162 7.99 1.34 -13.87
N LEU A 163 7.11 0.71 -13.08
CA LEU A 163 6.85 -0.73 -13.19
C LEU A 163 5.35 -1.00 -13.18
N ILE A 164 4.88 -1.71 -14.20
CA ILE A 164 3.53 -2.24 -14.28
C ILE A 164 3.61 -3.76 -14.19
N VAL A 165 2.74 -4.35 -13.37
CA VAL A 165 2.47 -5.79 -13.44
C VAL A 165 1.01 -5.95 -13.84
N ALA A 166 0.80 -6.60 -14.99
CA ALA A 166 -0.51 -6.85 -15.56
C ALA A 166 -0.76 -8.36 -15.68
N THR A 167 -2.02 -8.77 -15.57
CA THR A 167 -2.46 -10.14 -15.79
C THR A 167 -3.86 -10.14 -16.39
N ASP A 168 -4.14 -11.10 -17.26
CA ASP A 168 -5.47 -11.49 -17.74
C ASP A 168 -6.09 -12.62 -16.90
N SER A 169 -5.35 -13.09 -15.89
CA SER A 169 -5.78 -14.10 -14.91
C SER A 169 -6.15 -15.48 -15.46
N GLU A 170 -5.83 -15.79 -16.72
CA GLU A 170 -6.23 -17.07 -17.37
C GLU A 170 -5.50 -18.30 -16.78
N GLY A 171 -4.25 -18.10 -16.36
CA GLY A 171 -3.34 -19.17 -15.92
C GLY A 171 -2.66 -18.90 -14.58
N ILE A 172 -3.43 -18.72 -13.51
CA ILE A 172 -2.86 -18.39 -12.20
C ILE A 172 -2.32 -19.64 -11.53
N LEU A 173 -0.98 -19.74 -11.39
CA LEU A 173 -0.28 -20.62 -10.43
C LEU A 173 -0.76 -22.09 -10.34
N GLY A 174 -1.33 -22.63 -11.42
CA GLY A 174 -1.92 -23.98 -11.45
C GLY A 174 -3.33 -24.11 -10.88
N ILE A 175 -3.94 -23.03 -10.37
CA ILE A 175 -5.36 -22.97 -9.96
C ILE A 175 -6.30 -22.58 -11.11
N GLY A 176 -5.75 -22.24 -12.29
CA GLY A 176 -6.52 -21.96 -13.50
C GLY A 176 -6.97 -20.50 -13.62
N ASP A 177 -8.13 -20.31 -14.24
CA ASP A 177 -8.73 -19.00 -14.49
C ASP A 177 -9.56 -18.53 -13.28
N TRP A 178 -9.24 -17.33 -12.79
CA TRP A 178 -9.97 -16.66 -11.70
C TRP A 178 -10.38 -15.22 -12.01
N GLY A 179 -10.36 -14.84 -13.30
CA GLY A 179 -10.80 -13.53 -13.79
C GLY A 179 -10.28 -12.35 -12.97
N VAL A 180 -11.17 -11.42 -12.60
CA VAL A 180 -10.80 -10.18 -11.89
C VAL A 180 -10.08 -10.40 -10.55
N GLY A 181 -10.26 -11.57 -9.92
CA GLY A 181 -9.57 -11.90 -8.66
C GLY A 181 -8.06 -12.05 -8.81
N GLY A 182 -7.58 -12.34 -10.02
CA GLY A 182 -6.14 -12.45 -10.29
C GLY A 182 -5.34 -11.17 -10.15
N VAL A 183 -6.00 -10.01 -9.97
CA VAL A 183 -5.32 -8.75 -9.62
C VAL A 183 -4.40 -8.90 -8.39
N GLU A 184 -4.72 -9.81 -7.47
CA GLU A 184 -3.90 -10.12 -6.30
C GLU A 184 -2.51 -10.69 -6.66
N ILE A 185 -2.35 -11.32 -7.83
CA ILE A 185 -1.03 -11.71 -8.36
C ILE A 185 -0.20 -10.47 -8.72
N SER A 186 -0.81 -9.52 -9.42
CA SER A 186 -0.14 -8.27 -9.78
C SER A 186 0.26 -7.49 -8.52
N ILE A 187 -0.63 -7.41 -7.54
CA ILE A 187 -0.37 -6.77 -6.25
C ILE A 187 0.72 -7.51 -5.46
N GLY A 188 0.67 -8.84 -5.40
CA GLY A 188 1.64 -9.68 -4.69
C GLY A 188 3.04 -9.55 -5.28
N LYS A 189 3.19 -9.67 -6.61
CA LYS A 189 4.48 -9.48 -7.30
C LYS A 189 5.07 -8.10 -7.04
N LEU A 190 4.26 -7.05 -7.15
CA LEU A 190 4.71 -5.68 -6.86
C LEU A 190 5.13 -5.51 -5.40
N THR A 191 4.41 -6.13 -4.47
CA THR A 191 4.78 -6.14 -3.05
C THR A 191 6.17 -6.76 -2.84
N VAL A 192 6.45 -7.88 -3.52
CA VAL A 192 7.78 -8.52 -3.51
C VAL A 192 8.85 -7.63 -4.11
N TYR A 193 8.59 -6.99 -5.26
CA TYR A 193 9.56 -6.06 -5.86
C TYR A 193 9.88 -4.86 -4.96
N ILE A 194 8.88 -4.32 -4.28
CA ILE A 194 9.10 -3.23 -3.33
C ILE A 194 9.97 -3.71 -2.16
N ALA A 195 9.62 -4.86 -1.56
CA ALA A 195 10.30 -5.37 -0.37
C ALA A 195 11.73 -5.86 -0.65
N ALA A 196 11.92 -6.58 -1.76
CA ALA A 196 13.18 -7.24 -2.09
C ALA A 196 14.11 -6.41 -2.97
N ALA A 197 13.56 -5.59 -3.88
CA ALA A 197 14.34 -4.78 -4.82
C ALA A 197 14.35 -3.28 -4.49
N GLY A 198 13.65 -2.85 -3.44
CA GLY A 198 13.65 -1.46 -2.98
C GLY A 198 12.93 -0.48 -3.92
N ILE A 199 12.08 -0.97 -4.83
CA ILE A 199 11.28 -0.10 -5.69
C ILE A 199 10.31 0.69 -4.82
N HIS A 200 10.23 2.02 -5.02
CA HIS A 200 9.34 2.85 -4.21
C HIS A 200 7.86 2.51 -4.51
N PRO A 201 6.98 2.35 -3.51
CA PRO A 201 5.57 1.94 -3.73
C PRO A 201 4.73 2.88 -4.61
N ARG A 202 5.10 4.18 -4.67
CA ARG A 202 4.50 5.15 -5.62
C ARG A 202 4.87 4.89 -7.08
N ARG A 203 5.88 4.07 -7.36
CA ARG A 203 6.42 3.84 -8.71
C ARG A 203 5.91 2.58 -9.38
N VAL A 204 4.95 1.89 -8.75
CA VAL A 204 4.41 0.61 -9.27
C VAL A 204 2.91 0.62 -9.52
N LEU A 205 2.43 0.02 -10.59
CA LEU A 205 1.01 -0.02 -10.95
C LEU A 205 0.54 -1.47 -11.15
N PRO A 206 -0.34 -1.99 -10.28
CA PRO A 206 -1.01 -3.27 -10.53
C PRO A 206 -2.14 -3.07 -11.54
N VAL A 207 -2.23 -3.96 -12.53
CA VAL A 207 -3.27 -3.97 -13.57
C VAL A 207 -3.85 -5.39 -13.69
N VAL A 208 -5.15 -5.45 -13.97
CA VAL A 208 -5.85 -6.66 -14.43
C VAL A 208 -6.67 -6.32 -15.68
N LEU A 209 -6.71 -7.24 -16.64
CA LEU A 209 -7.37 -7.10 -17.94
C LEU A 209 -8.73 -7.83 -18.00
#